data_AF-A0A495KQ86-F1
#
_entry.id   AF-A0A495KQ86-F1
#
_cell.length_a   1.000
_cell.length_b   1.000
_cell.length_c   1.000
_cell.angle_alpha   90.00
_cell.angle_beta   90.00
_cell.angle_gamma   90.00
#
_symmetry.space_group_name_H-M   'P 1'
#
loop_
_entity.id
_entity.type
_entity.pdbx_description
1 polymer ?
#
loop_
_entity_poly.entity_id
_entity_poly.type
_entity_poly.pdbx_seq_one_letter_code
_entity_poly.pdbx_strand_id
1 'polypeptide(L)' 'MQKFTDFINKYGIVFHGLSIVFWLWLISNGIQTMQTEELPLTKKLAFGGLIMFLFLSIFNLYRAIKQRNQTK' A
#
# COMPACT_ATOMS: atom_id res chain seq x y z
N MET A 1 3.35 21.33 -3.52
CA MET A 1 2.42 20.53 -2.68
C MET A 1 0.99 20.56 -3.20
N GLN A 2 0.38 21.72 -3.42
CA GLN A 2 -1.04 21.85 -3.79
C GLN A 2 -1.47 21.00 -5.00
N LYS A 3 -0.74 21.06 -6.12
CA LYS A 3 -1.00 20.22 -7.31
C LYS A 3 -0.97 18.70 -7.03
N PHE A 4 -0.12 18.27 -6.10
CA PHE A 4 -0.01 16.86 -5.71
C PHE A 4 -1.17 16.46 -4.80
N THR A 5 -1.54 17.33 -3.87
CA THR A 5 -2.72 17.13 -3.01
C THR A 5 -4.01 17.06 -3.83
N ASP A 6 -4.15 17.90 -4.85
CA ASP A 6 -5.31 17.89 -5.75
C ASP A 6 -5.39 16.61 -6.59
N PHE A 7 -4.23 16.12 -7.06
CA PHE A 7 -4.14 14.83 -7.74
C PHE A 7 -4.58 13.69 -6.81
N ILE A 8 -4.07 13.65 -5.59
CA ILE A 8 -4.45 12.63 -4.59
C ILE A 8 -5.93 12.75 -4.22
N ASN A 9 -6.51 13.95 -4.12
CA ASN A 9 -7.93 14.09 -3.83
C ASN A 9 -8.81 13.61 -5.00
N LYS A 10 -8.38 13.85 -6.24
CA LYS A 10 -9.14 13.46 -7.44
C LYS A 10 -9.01 11.98 -7.79
N TYR A 11 -7.81 11.43 -7.67
CA TYR A 11 -7.49 10.06 -8.09
C TYR A 11 -7.12 9.13 -6.93
N GLY A 12 -7.16 9.60 -5.68
CA GLY A 12 -6.67 8.88 -4.51
C GLY A 12 -7.31 7.51 -4.30
N ILE A 13 -8.60 7.36 -4.59
CA ILE A 13 -9.27 6.06 -4.49
C ILE A 13 -8.63 5.05 -5.47
N VAL A 14 -8.44 5.44 -6.72
CA VAL A 14 -7.84 4.58 -7.74
C VAL A 14 -6.36 4.34 -7.44
N PHE A 15 -5.63 5.40 -7.07
CA PHE A 15 -4.22 5.33 -6.72
C PHE A 15 -3.95 4.39 -5.53
N HIS A 16 -4.67 4.56 -4.41
CA HIS A 16 -4.51 3.70 -3.25
C HIS A 16 -5.00 2.27 -3.52
N GLY A 17 -6.05 2.10 -4.33
CA GLY A 17 -6.49 0.78 -4.79
C GLY A 17 -5.40 0.03 -5.56
N LEU A 18 -4.76 0.68 -6.53
CA LEU A 18 -3.63 0.10 -7.28
C LEU A 18 -2.43 -0.18 -6.38
N SER A 19 -2.13 0.72 -5.43
CA SER A 19 -1.06 0.49 -4.45
C SER A 19 -1.31 -0.75 -3.59
N ILE A 20 -2.55 -1.02 -3.17
CA ILE A 20 -2.89 -2.24 -2.41
C ILE A 20 -2.57 -3.49 -3.25
N VAL A 21 -3.00 -3.52 -4.51
CA VAL A 21 -2.72 -4.65 -5.42
C VAL A 21 -1.21 -4.83 -5.60
N PHE A 22 -0.47 -3.73 -5.78
CA PHE A 22 0.99 -3.75 -5.89
C PHE A 22 1.67 -4.32 -4.64
N TRP A 23 1.28 -3.89 -3.45
CA TRP A 23 1.84 -4.41 -2.20
C TRP A 23 1.51 -5.88 -1.97
N LEU A 24 0.27 -6.31 -2.26
CA LEU A 24 -0.13 -7.71 -2.18
C LEU A 24 0.70 -8.60 -3.12
N TRP A 25 0.97 -8.12 -4.34
CA TRP A 25 1.83 -8.82 -5.29
C TRP A 25 3.26 -8.97 -4.76
N LEU A 26 3.86 -7.89 -4.21
CA LEU A 26 5.20 -7.97 -3.60
C LEU A 26 5.25 -8.92 -2.39
N ILE A 27 4.23 -8.88 -1.54
CA ILE A 27 4.12 -9.78 -0.39
C ILE A 27 4.02 -11.23 -0.85
N SER A 28 3.21 -11.52 -1.88
CA SER A 28 3.06 -12.87 -2.43
C SER A 28 4.39 -13.43 -2.96
N ASN A 29 5.13 -12.64 -3.74
CA ASN A 29 6.47 -13.03 -4.22
C ASN A 29 7.48 -13.19 -3.06
N GLY A 30 7.40 -12.30 -2.05
CA GLY A 30 8.23 -12.37 -0.85
C GLY A 30 8.01 -13.66 -0.06
N ILE A 31 6.75 -14.08 0.13
CA ILE A 31 6.40 -15.32 0.83
C ILE A 31 6.95 -16.55 0.11
N GLN A 32 6.81 -16.61 -1.22
CA GLN A 32 7.35 -17.72 -2.02
C GLN A 32 8.88 -17.83 -1.87
N THR A 33 9.57 -16.69 -1.79
CA THR A 33 11.03 -16.64 -1.58
C THR A 33 11.41 -17.07 -0.15
N MET A 34 10.62 -16.70 0.87
CA MET A 34 10.87 -17.11 2.27
C MET A 34 10.65 -18.59 2.53
N GLN A 35 9.80 -19.25 1.74
CA GLN A 35 9.52 -20.68 1.87
C GLN A 35 10.63 -21.56 1.29
N THR A 36 11.46 -21.01 0.40
CA THR A 36 12.49 -21.74 -0.34
C THR A 36 13.90 -21.49 0.18
N GLU A 37 14.15 -20.36 0.85
CA GLU A 37 15.48 -19.96 1.33
C GLU A 37 15.45 -19.43 2.78
N GLU A 38 16.47 -19.74 3.59
CA GLU A 38 16.70 -19.03 4.85
C GLU A 38 17.18 -17.60 4.56
N LEU A 39 16.27 -16.64 4.72
CA LEU A 39 16.57 -15.24 4.46
C LEU A 39 17.28 -14.56 5.65
N PRO A 40 18.28 -13.69 5.38
CA PRO A 40 18.92 -12.88 6.42
C PRO A 40 17.92 -11.91 7.08
N LEU A 41 18.21 -11.54 8.34
CA LEU A 41 17.33 -10.70 9.18
C LEU A 41 16.91 -9.38 8.47
N THR A 42 17.81 -8.78 7.70
CA THR A 42 17.54 -7.54 6.94
C THR A 42 16.41 -7.70 5.93
N LYS A 43 16.32 -8.85 5.24
CA LYS A 43 15.24 -9.15 4.30
C LYS A 43 13.91 -9.41 5.01
N LYS A 44 13.95 -10.03 6.20
CA LYS A 44 12.76 -10.21 7.05
C LYS A 44 12.18 -8.88 7.52
N LEU A 45 13.05 -7.94 7.92
CA LEU A 45 12.64 -6.57 8.29
C LEU A 45 12.05 -5.80 7.10
N ALA A 46 12.66 -5.90 5.92
CA ALA A 46 12.14 -5.28 4.71
C ALA A 46 10.73 -5.80 4.36
N PHE A 47 10.49 -7.10 4.54
CA PHE A 47 9.17 -7.69 4.36
C PHE A 47 8.13 -7.17 5.37
N GLY A 48 8.53 -6.98 6.64
CA GLY A 48 7.70 -6.28 7.63
C GLY A 48 7.31 -4.86 7.18
N GLY A 49 8.24 -4.14 6.55
CA GLY A 49 7.98 -2.85 5.92
C GLY A 49 6.91 -2.92 4.81
N LEU A 50 6.95 -3.94 3.95
CA LEU A 50 5.94 -4.14 2.91
C LEU A 50 4.53 -4.32 3.50
N ILE A 51 4.42 -5.10 4.58
CA ILE A 51 3.15 -5.30 5.30
C ILE A 51 2.66 -3.97 5.88
N MET A 52 3.54 -3.17 6.47
CA MET A 52 3.19 -1.83 6.99
C MET A 52 2.66 -0.91 5.87
N PHE A 53 3.30 -0.89 4.69
CA PHE A 53 2.86 -0.09 3.55
C PHE A 53 1.52 -0.56 2.96
N LEU A 54 1.22 -1.87 3.02
CA LEU A 54 -0.10 -2.39 2.69
C LEU A 54 -1.17 -1.79 3.61
N PHE A 55 -0.97 -1.85 4.93
CA PHE A 55 -1.91 -1.27 5.90
C PHE A 55 -2.08 0.24 5.73
N LEU A 56 -0.99 0.97 5.50
CA LEU A 56 -1.05 2.41 5.20
C LEU A 56 -1.85 2.70 3.92
N SER A 57 -1.72 1.87 2.89
CA SER A 57 -2.47 2.02 1.64
C SER A 57 -3.97 1.77 1.84
N ILE A 58 -4.33 0.74 2.62
CA ILE A 58 -5.73 0.45 3.01
C ILE A 58 -6.32 1.62 3.81
N PHE A 59 -5.58 2.11 4.81
CA PHE A 59 -6.03 3.24 5.63
C PHE A 59 -6.23 4.52 4.80
N ASN A 60 -5.30 4.81 3.88
CA ASN A 60 -5.41 5.96 2.99
C ASN A 60 -6.58 5.82 2.00
N LEU A 61 -6.84 4.61 1.48
CA LEU A 61 -8.02 4.34 0.66
C LEU A 61 -9.31 4.59 1.45
N TYR A 62 -9.40 4.07 2.68
CA TYR A 62 -10.54 4.31 3.56
C TYR A 62 -10.78 5.80 3.79
N ARG A 63 -9.71 6.55 4.10
CA ARG A 63 -9.77 8.00 4.28
C ARG A 63 -10.24 8.71 3.00
N ALA A 64 -9.71 8.33 1.82
CA ALA A 64 -10.07 8.91 0.54
C ALA A 64 -11.56 8.68 0.20
N ILE A 65 -12.08 7.48 0.47
CA ILE A 65 -13.50 7.15 0.31
C ILE A 65 -14.35 7.99 1.26
N LYS A 66 -13.98 8.05 2.55
CA LYS A 66 -14.71 8.83 3.56
C LYS A 66 -14.77 10.31 3.20
N GLN A 67 -13.65 10.90 2.79
CA GLN A 67 -13.60 12.30 2.37
C GLN A 67 -14.53 12.56 1.17
N ARG A 68 -14.52 11.70 0.16
CA ARG A 68 -15.38 11.83 -1.02
C ARG A 68 -16.87 11.72 -0.70
N ASN A 69 -17.23 10.92 0.31
CA ASN A 69 -18.62 10.81 0.78
C ASN A 69 -19.07 12.02 1.60
N GLN A 70 -18.15 12.78 2.20
CA GLN A 70 -18.46 14.01 2.95
C GLN A 70 -18.53 15.26 2.06
N THR A 71 -17.99 15.19 0.83
CA THR A 71 -18.02 16.30 -0.15
C THR A 71 -19.11 16.16 -1.21
N LYS A 72 -19.87 15.06 -1.19
CA LYS A 72 -21.08 14.87 -2.00
C LYS A 72 -22.31 15.27 -1.19
#